data_AF-A0A6N2T6V8-F1
#
_entry.id   AF-A0A6N2T6V8-F1
#
_cell.length_a   1.000
_cell.length_b   1.000
_cell.length_c   1.000
_cell.angle_alpha   90.00
_cell.angle_beta   90.00
_cell.angle_gamma   90.00
#
_symmetry.space_group_name_H-M   'P 1'
#
loop_
_entity.id
_entity.type
_entity.pdbx_description
1 polymer ?
#
loop_
_entity_poly.entity_id
_entity_poly.type
_entity_poly.pdbx_seq_one_letter_code
_entity_poly.pdbx_strand_id
1 'polypeptide(L)'
;MADDNQQDGDVQNEPDGIQQPDPNTNGTEGQEDGRQEPRAPWEREGQQFDPATAWKLIQNLREENGTLKHKNGELADKNRAYEDAKLTETEKTQRDLDEANQKIARLEADNAWAHALAAHPQLSAEDRELVGDGTPERIEAKAAKLAARYAAQAAVRNGPAFNEPANRAKPTGGMDPTRPSRPSDWMRDAIDNND
;
A
#
# COMPACT_ATOMS: atom_id res chain seq x y z
N MET A 1 -23.06 13.54 14.04
CA MET A 1 -22.40 14.85 14.25
C MET A 1 -21.55 15.05 13.02
N ALA A 2 -21.85 16.09 12.25
CA ALA A 2 -21.25 16.35 10.94
C ALA A 2 -19.91 17.09 11.12
N ASP A 3 -18.92 16.63 10.39
CA ASP A 3 -17.67 17.32 10.06
C ASP A 3 -17.95 18.44 9.05
N ASP A 4 -17.34 19.60 9.27
CA ASP A 4 -16.97 20.58 8.25
C ASP A 4 -16.09 21.64 8.94
N ASN A 5 -14.83 21.79 8.50
CA ASN A 5 -14.30 23.06 7.97
C ASN A 5 -12.83 22.91 7.55
N GLN A 6 -12.58 22.97 6.25
CA GLN A 6 -11.27 23.15 5.63
C GLN A 6 -10.78 24.59 5.84
N GLN A 7 -9.47 24.78 6.03
CA GLN A 7 -8.78 26.00 5.61
C GLN A 7 -7.31 25.73 5.30
N ASP A 8 -6.96 26.02 4.05
CA ASP A 8 -5.65 26.04 3.43
C ASP A 8 -4.72 27.11 4.03
N GLY A 9 -3.39 26.95 3.86
CA GLY A 9 -2.45 28.07 4.04
C GLY A 9 -0.98 27.68 4.23
N ASP A 10 -0.31 27.40 3.12
CA ASP A 10 1.12 27.49 2.81
C ASP A 10 2.18 27.61 3.94
N VAL A 11 3.07 26.62 3.93
CA VAL A 11 4.35 26.56 4.65
C VAL A 11 5.40 27.40 3.91
N GLN A 12 5.91 28.45 4.54
CA GLN A 12 7.11 29.16 4.10
C GLN A 12 8.27 28.96 5.09
N ASN A 13 9.35 28.36 4.57
CA ASN A 13 10.68 28.28 5.17
C ASN A 13 11.32 29.68 5.27
N GLU A 14 11.94 30.02 6.40
CA GLU A 14 13.14 30.88 6.44
C GLU A 14 14.11 30.45 7.57
N PRO A 15 15.44 30.64 7.40
CA PRO A 15 16.48 30.03 8.22
C PRO A 15 17.02 30.96 9.32
N ASP A 16 17.21 30.43 10.55
CA ASP A 16 17.86 31.14 11.65
C ASP A 16 19.37 31.28 11.42
N GLY A 17 19.77 32.42 10.84
CA GLY A 17 21.15 32.87 10.72
C GLY A 17 21.61 33.59 11.99
N ILE A 18 22.70 33.09 12.58
CA ILE A 18 23.42 33.66 13.72
C ILE A 18 23.94 35.06 13.34
N GLN A 19 23.48 36.11 14.03
CA GLN A 19 24.04 37.46 13.92
C GLN A 19 24.93 37.77 15.13
N GLN A 20 26.24 37.89 14.87
CA GLN A 20 27.22 38.49 15.78
C GLN A 20 27.00 40.01 15.85
N PRO A 21 27.11 40.66 17.02
CA PRO A 21 27.11 42.12 17.08
C PRO A 21 28.54 42.68 16.94
N ASP A 22 28.73 43.56 15.96
CA ASP A 22 29.92 44.41 15.78
C ASP A 22 29.98 45.56 16.80
N PRO A 23 31.19 46.09 17.14
CA PRO A 23 31.35 47.07 18.19
C PRO A 23 31.34 48.52 17.69
N ASN A 24 30.85 49.40 18.59
CA ASN A 24 31.30 50.78 18.82
C ASN A 24 30.65 51.93 18.02
N THR A 25 29.83 52.75 18.70
CA THR A 25 29.87 54.22 18.60
C THR A 25 29.48 54.85 19.95
N ASN A 26 30.35 55.74 20.45
CA ASN A 26 30.21 56.52 21.69
C ASN A 26 29.36 57.79 21.48
N GLY A 27 28.69 58.25 22.54
CA GLY A 27 28.07 59.59 22.63
C GLY A 27 27.56 59.91 24.04
N THR A 28 28.24 60.83 24.72
CA THR A 28 28.28 61.16 26.17
C THR A 28 27.22 62.17 26.65
N GLU A 29 27.12 62.30 28.00
CA GLU A 29 26.70 63.45 28.86
C GLU A 29 25.28 63.34 29.48
N GLY A 30 25.01 63.49 30.78
CA GLY A 30 25.70 63.82 32.06
C GLY A 30 24.58 63.79 33.14
N GLN A 31 24.77 63.44 34.42
CA GLN A 31 25.25 64.30 35.51
C GLN A 31 25.20 63.52 36.86
N GLU A 32 26.18 63.79 37.72
CA GLU A 32 26.45 63.27 39.08
C GLU A 32 25.30 63.58 40.07
N ASP A 33 25.06 62.91 41.21
CA ASP A 33 25.97 62.71 42.35
C ASP A 33 25.29 61.81 43.41
N GLY A 34 26.06 60.98 44.13
CA GLY A 34 25.54 60.08 45.17
C GLY A 34 26.20 58.69 45.18
N ARG A 35 27.47 58.63 45.57
CA ARG A 35 28.27 57.40 45.69
C ARG A 35 27.65 56.42 46.71
N GLN A 36 26.85 55.47 46.22
CA GLN A 36 26.85 54.12 46.75
C GLN A 36 27.40 53.25 45.64
N GLU A 37 28.62 52.73 45.82
CA GLU A 37 29.15 51.71 44.94
C GLU A 37 28.09 50.61 44.81
N PRO A 38 27.75 50.17 43.59
CA PRO A 38 26.79 49.10 43.42
C PRO A 38 27.36 47.86 44.10
N ARG A 39 26.90 47.60 45.34
CA ARG A 39 27.24 46.41 46.08
C ARG A 39 26.96 45.22 45.21
N ALA A 40 27.95 44.35 45.13
CA ALA A 40 27.82 43.20 44.30
C ALA A 40 26.64 42.33 44.78
N PRO A 41 25.92 41.64 43.89
CA PRO A 41 24.68 40.95 44.24
C PRO A 41 24.82 39.93 45.38
N TRP A 42 26.02 39.38 45.60
CA TRP A 42 26.34 38.47 46.71
C TRP A 42 26.46 39.15 48.08
N GLU A 43 26.63 40.48 48.14
CA GLU A 43 26.69 41.25 49.38
C GLU A 43 25.30 41.66 49.90
N ARG A 44 24.23 41.37 49.15
CA ARG A 44 22.83 41.67 49.54
C ARG A 44 22.30 40.74 50.63
N GLU A 45 22.84 39.53 50.73
CA GLU A 45 22.40 38.52 51.70
C GLU A 45 23.25 38.51 53.00
N GLY A 46 24.15 39.48 53.16
CA GLY A 46 25.00 39.60 54.35
C GLY A 46 26.11 38.55 54.46
N GLN A 47 26.25 37.66 53.48
CA GLN A 47 27.39 36.74 53.38
C GLN A 47 28.54 37.41 52.65
N GLN A 48 29.71 37.46 53.31
CA GLN A 48 30.93 37.89 52.67
C GLN A 48 31.40 36.80 51.69
N PHE A 49 31.71 37.19 50.45
CA PHE A 49 32.14 36.26 49.42
C PHE A 49 33.40 35.49 49.84
N ASP A 50 33.28 34.17 49.98
CA ASP A 50 34.41 33.28 50.19
C ASP A 50 34.83 32.62 48.86
N PRO A 51 35.95 33.06 48.26
CA PRO A 51 36.43 32.50 47.01
C PRO A 51 36.77 31.00 47.13
N ALA A 52 37.19 30.51 48.30
CA ALA A 52 37.59 29.11 48.47
C ALA A 52 36.37 28.17 48.40
N THR A 53 35.27 28.56 49.03
CA THR A 53 34.01 27.80 49.00
C THR A 53 33.37 27.82 47.61
N ALA A 54 33.38 28.97 46.92
CA ALA A 54 32.89 29.08 45.54
C ALA A 54 33.70 28.19 44.58
N TRP A 55 35.03 28.15 44.71
CA TRP A 55 35.88 27.29 43.90
C TRP A 55 35.63 25.80 44.12
N LYS A 56 35.46 25.36 45.37
CA LYS A 56 35.10 23.96 45.68
C LYS A 56 33.75 23.56 45.07
N LEU A 57 32.76 24.45 45.14
CA LEU A 57 31.45 24.21 44.53
C LEU A 57 31.56 24.05 43.01
N ILE A 58 32.30 24.94 42.34
CA ILE A 58 32.54 24.84 40.90
C ILE A 58 33.23 23.53 40.54
N GLN A 59 34.18 23.08 41.34
CA GLN A 59 34.86 21.81 41.11
C GLN A 59 33.89 20.62 41.23
N ASN A 60 33.10 20.56 42.30
CA ASN A 60 32.10 19.52 42.49
C ASN A 60 31.08 19.52 41.34
N LEU A 61 30.57 20.69 40.93
CA LEU A 61 29.62 20.82 39.83
C LEU A 61 30.21 20.41 38.47
N ARG A 62 31.52 20.58 38.27
CA ARG A 62 32.22 20.10 37.07
C ARG A 62 32.34 18.57 37.08
N GLU A 63 32.69 17.99 38.22
CA GLU A 63 32.76 16.53 38.39
C GLU A 63 31.39 15.86 38.21
N GLU A 64 30.35 16.44 38.81
CA GLU A 64 28.95 15.99 38.67
C GLU A 64 28.45 16.16 37.22
N ASN A 65 28.76 17.27 36.55
CA ASN A 65 28.43 17.41 35.13
C ASN A 65 29.15 16.37 34.26
N GLY A 66 30.41 16.07 34.55
CA GLY A 66 31.17 15.05 33.83
C GLY A 66 30.53 13.67 33.97
N THR A 67 30.17 13.29 35.19
CA THR A 67 29.49 12.01 35.46
C THR A 67 28.09 11.95 34.87
N LEU A 68 27.32 13.03 34.93
CA LEU A 68 25.99 13.09 34.31
C LEU A 68 26.07 12.97 32.80
N LYS A 69 27.01 13.67 32.13
CA LYS A 69 27.22 13.56 30.69
C LYS A 69 27.59 12.13 30.29
N HIS A 70 28.48 11.48 31.05
CA HIS A 70 28.85 10.09 30.81
C HIS A 70 27.64 9.14 30.94
N LYS A 71 26.87 9.25 32.03
CA LYS A 71 25.67 8.43 32.24
C LYS A 71 24.61 8.67 31.16
N ASN A 72 24.45 9.91 30.72
CA ASN A 72 23.48 10.25 29.68
C ASN A 72 23.89 9.70 28.31
N GLY A 73 25.19 9.71 27.99
CA GLY A 73 25.73 9.04 26.80
C GLY A 73 25.48 7.53 26.84
N GLU A 74 25.79 6.88 27.97
CA GLU A 74 25.57 5.44 28.15
C GLU A 74 24.08 5.04 28.06
N LEU A 75 23.17 5.88 28.59
CA LEU A 75 21.73 5.68 28.45
C LEU A 75 21.24 5.89 27.02
N ALA A 76 21.79 6.87 26.29
CA ALA A 76 21.47 7.10 24.89
C ALA A 76 21.92 5.91 24.01
N ASP A 77 23.11 5.37 24.26
CA ASP A 77 23.63 4.20 23.55
C ASP A 77 22.80 2.94 23.86
N LYS A 78 22.39 2.76 25.12
CA LYS A 78 21.48 1.67 25.51
C LYS A 78 20.13 1.81 24.83
N ASN A 79 19.53 3.01 24.80
CA ASN A 79 18.26 3.23 24.11
C ASN A 79 18.36 2.94 22.61
N ARG A 80 19.43 3.38 21.94
CA ARG A 80 19.67 3.05 20.53
C ARG A 80 19.78 1.54 20.31
N ALA A 81 20.54 0.84 21.15
CA ALA A 81 20.67 -0.62 21.07
C ALA A 81 19.33 -1.34 21.30
N TYR A 82 18.48 -0.84 22.20
CA TYR A 82 17.13 -1.38 22.41
C TYR A 82 16.21 -1.12 21.22
N GLU A 83 16.27 0.04 20.61
CA GLU A 83 15.49 0.37 19.41
C GLU A 83 15.93 -0.49 18.22
N ASP A 84 17.24 -0.64 17.99
CA ASP A 84 17.79 -1.50 16.92
C ASP A 84 17.42 -2.99 17.15
N ALA A 85 17.51 -3.48 18.39
CA ALA A 85 17.12 -4.84 18.73
C ALA A 85 15.61 -5.07 18.56
N LYS A 86 14.78 -4.10 18.94
CA LYS A 86 13.31 -4.19 18.80
C LYS A 86 12.87 -4.06 17.35
N LEU A 87 13.47 -3.18 16.55
CA LEU A 87 13.20 -3.09 15.12
C LEU A 87 13.55 -4.40 14.41
N THR A 88 14.71 -5.00 14.72
CA THR A 88 15.11 -6.27 14.12
C THR A 88 14.26 -7.46 14.60
N GLU A 89 13.83 -7.49 15.86
CA GLU A 89 12.92 -8.52 16.38
C GLU A 89 11.50 -8.39 15.81
N THR A 90 10.98 -7.16 15.68
CA THR A 90 9.67 -6.92 15.04
C THR A 90 9.70 -7.24 13.55
N GLU A 91 10.77 -6.93 12.83
CA GLU A 91 10.90 -7.33 11.42
C GLU A 91 10.98 -8.85 11.27
N LYS A 92 11.72 -9.52 12.14
CA LYS A 92 11.82 -10.99 12.13
C LYS A 92 10.47 -11.64 12.42
N THR A 93 9.77 -11.18 13.45
CA THR A 93 8.44 -11.69 13.79
C THR A 93 7.41 -11.38 12.70
N GLN A 94 7.51 -10.24 12.02
CA GLN A 94 6.67 -9.92 10.87
C GLN A 94 6.96 -10.86 9.69
N ARG A 95 8.23 -11.11 9.38
CA ARG A 95 8.63 -12.07 8.33
C ARG A 95 8.13 -13.47 8.64
N ASP A 96 8.27 -13.93 9.88
CA ASP A 96 7.80 -15.25 10.33
C ASP A 96 6.27 -15.34 10.25
N LEU A 97 5.56 -14.26 10.60
CA LEU A 97 4.09 -14.16 10.48
C LEU A 97 3.64 -14.18 9.02
N ASP A 98 4.32 -13.45 8.13
CA ASP A 98 4.04 -13.44 6.71
C ASP A 98 4.30 -14.81 6.08
N GLU A 99 5.38 -15.50 6.46
CA GLU A 99 5.67 -16.87 6.00
C GLU A 99 4.60 -17.87 6.50
N ALA A 100 4.18 -17.75 7.76
CA ALA A 100 3.10 -18.56 8.31
C ALA A 100 1.77 -18.34 7.57
N ASN A 101 1.40 -17.08 7.33
CA ASN A 101 0.20 -16.72 6.57
C ASN A 101 0.25 -17.25 5.13
N GLN A 102 1.41 -17.18 4.46
CA GLN A 102 1.59 -17.76 3.14
C GLN A 102 1.43 -19.28 3.14
N LYS A 103 1.93 -19.98 4.16
CA LYS A 103 1.75 -21.43 4.31
C LYS A 103 0.28 -21.79 4.51
N ILE A 104 -0.44 -21.04 5.36
CA ILE A 104 -1.87 -21.23 5.59
C ILE A 104 -2.64 -21.02 4.28
N ALA A 105 -2.41 -19.92 3.57
CA ALA A 105 -3.08 -19.64 2.30
C ALA A 105 -2.84 -20.72 1.23
N ARG A 106 -1.62 -21.30 1.17
CA ARG A 106 -1.31 -22.44 0.28
C ARG A 106 -2.09 -23.69 0.66
N LEU A 107 -2.13 -24.03 1.94
CA LEU A 107 -2.87 -25.20 2.45
C LEU A 107 -4.37 -25.06 2.23
N GLU A 108 -4.92 -23.86 2.43
CA GLU A 108 -6.33 -23.56 2.17
C GLU A 108 -6.66 -23.71 0.68
N ALA A 109 -5.80 -23.21 -0.22
CA ALA A 109 -5.96 -23.38 -1.65
C ALA A 109 -5.88 -24.85 -2.08
N ASP A 110 -4.95 -25.63 -1.51
CA ASP A 110 -4.83 -27.06 -1.76
C ASP A 110 -6.06 -27.84 -1.28
N ASN A 111 -6.59 -27.50 -0.11
CA ASN A 111 -7.79 -28.11 0.44
C ASN A 111 -9.02 -27.79 -0.42
N ALA A 112 -9.19 -26.52 -0.82
CA ALA A 112 -10.26 -26.10 -1.73
C ALA A 112 -10.19 -26.84 -3.08
N TRP A 113 -8.99 -27.03 -3.61
CA TRP A 113 -8.79 -27.83 -4.83
C TRP A 113 -9.16 -29.30 -4.63
N ALA A 114 -8.72 -29.91 -3.53
CA ALA A 114 -9.07 -31.30 -3.20
C ALA A 114 -10.59 -31.46 -3.02
N HIS A 115 -11.24 -30.51 -2.37
CA HIS A 115 -12.69 -30.47 -2.22
C HIS A 115 -13.41 -30.35 -3.58
N ALA A 116 -12.91 -29.48 -4.47
CA ALA A 116 -13.44 -29.35 -5.82
C ALA A 116 -13.28 -30.63 -6.66
N LEU A 117 -12.15 -31.34 -6.56
CA LEU A 117 -11.94 -32.63 -7.20
C LEU A 117 -12.90 -33.70 -6.68
N ALA A 118 -13.18 -33.70 -5.37
CA ALA A 118 -14.16 -34.61 -4.77
C ALA A 118 -15.59 -34.30 -5.24
N ALA A 119 -15.94 -33.02 -5.38
CA ALA A 119 -17.26 -32.58 -5.85
C ALA A 119 -17.45 -32.76 -7.38
N HIS A 120 -16.36 -32.74 -8.16
CA HIS A 120 -16.38 -32.78 -9.62
C HIS A 120 -15.42 -33.84 -10.17
N PRO A 121 -15.82 -35.12 -10.23
CA PRO A 121 -14.98 -36.23 -10.69
C PRO A 121 -14.50 -36.11 -12.15
N GLN A 122 -15.11 -35.23 -12.94
CA GLN A 122 -14.70 -34.94 -14.32
C GLN A 122 -13.48 -34.02 -14.42
N LEU A 123 -13.06 -33.38 -13.32
CA LEU A 123 -11.85 -32.57 -13.26
C LEU A 123 -10.65 -33.46 -12.94
N SER A 124 -9.52 -33.18 -13.57
CA SER A 124 -8.25 -33.86 -13.32
C SER A 124 -7.24 -32.93 -12.63
N ALA A 125 -6.10 -33.46 -12.19
CA ALA A 125 -5.07 -32.67 -11.52
C ALA A 125 -4.49 -31.57 -12.44
N GLU A 126 -4.45 -31.84 -13.75
CA GLU A 126 -3.97 -30.91 -14.78
C GLU A 126 -4.87 -29.67 -14.90
N ASP A 127 -6.16 -29.79 -14.58
CA ASP A 127 -7.10 -28.67 -14.61
C ASP A 127 -6.81 -27.59 -13.55
N ARG A 128 -5.92 -27.90 -12.58
CA ARG A 128 -5.53 -26.95 -11.54
C ARG A 128 -4.91 -25.68 -12.12
N GLU A 129 -4.11 -25.82 -13.18
CA GLU A 129 -3.47 -24.68 -13.85
C GLU A 129 -4.51 -23.71 -14.46
N LEU A 130 -5.64 -24.24 -14.93
CA LEU A 130 -6.74 -23.43 -15.49
C LEU A 130 -7.53 -22.69 -14.41
N VAL A 131 -7.64 -23.26 -13.22
CA VAL A 131 -8.31 -22.63 -12.06
C VAL A 131 -7.42 -21.55 -11.46
N GLY A 132 -6.12 -21.81 -11.37
CA GLY A 132 -5.12 -20.90 -10.82
C GLY A 132 -5.35 -20.57 -9.34
N ASP A 133 -4.61 -19.60 -8.83
CA ASP A 133 -4.63 -19.26 -7.41
C ASP A 133 -5.81 -18.32 -7.03
N GLY A 134 -6.08 -18.25 -5.72
CA GLY A 134 -7.08 -17.37 -5.14
C GLY A 134 -7.54 -17.81 -3.76
N THR A 135 -8.59 -17.18 -3.25
CA THR A 135 -9.27 -17.65 -2.05
C THR A 135 -9.93 -19.01 -2.32
N PRO A 136 -10.17 -19.83 -1.28
CA PRO A 136 -10.85 -21.12 -1.41
C PRO A 136 -12.14 -21.05 -2.22
N GLU A 137 -12.99 -20.06 -1.95
CA GLU A 137 -14.28 -19.88 -2.61
C GLU A 137 -14.12 -19.59 -4.10
N ARG A 138 -13.06 -18.83 -4.44
CA ARG A 138 -12.76 -18.50 -5.84
C ARG A 138 -12.22 -19.71 -6.59
N ILE A 139 -11.42 -20.54 -5.95
CA ILE A 139 -10.91 -21.80 -6.51
C ILE A 139 -12.08 -22.74 -6.79
N GLU A 140 -12.97 -22.94 -5.81
CA GLU A 140 -14.16 -23.78 -5.95
C GLU A 140 -15.11 -23.27 -7.04
N ALA A 141 -15.42 -21.97 -7.07
CA ALA A 141 -16.31 -21.39 -8.07
C ALA A 141 -15.76 -21.52 -9.50
N LYS A 142 -14.44 -21.31 -9.67
CA LYS A 142 -13.77 -21.50 -10.97
C LYS A 142 -13.74 -22.97 -11.38
N ALA A 143 -13.46 -23.88 -10.44
CA ALA A 143 -13.49 -25.32 -10.68
C ALA A 143 -14.89 -25.79 -11.09
N ALA A 144 -15.94 -25.35 -10.38
CA ALA A 144 -17.33 -25.65 -10.72
C ALA A 144 -17.71 -25.14 -12.12
N LYS A 145 -17.24 -23.95 -12.49
CA LYS A 145 -17.44 -23.39 -13.84
C LYS A 145 -16.75 -24.23 -14.92
N LEU A 146 -15.54 -24.72 -14.66
CA LEU A 146 -14.82 -25.60 -15.58
C LEU A 146 -15.52 -26.96 -15.72
N ALA A 147 -15.91 -27.55 -14.59
CA ALA A 147 -16.67 -28.79 -14.52
C ALA A 147 -17.99 -28.71 -15.31
N ALA A 148 -18.71 -27.58 -15.21
CA ALA A 148 -19.93 -27.33 -15.99
C ALA A 148 -19.66 -27.26 -17.50
N ARG A 149 -18.52 -26.70 -17.92
CA ARG A 149 -18.12 -26.67 -19.34
C ARG A 149 -17.84 -28.06 -19.88
N TYR A 150 -17.13 -28.91 -19.13
CA TYR A 150 -16.91 -30.30 -19.53
C TYR A 150 -18.22 -31.09 -19.63
N ALA A 151 -19.13 -30.91 -18.68
CA ALA A 151 -20.45 -31.52 -18.73
C ALA A 151 -21.24 -31.06 -19.98
N ALA A 152 -21.23 -29.77 -20.30
CA ALA A 152 -21.89 -29.24 -21.49
C ALA A 152 -21.25 -29.74 -22.80
N GLN A 153 -19.91 -29.82 -22.87
CA GLN A 153 -19.21 -30.37 -24.03
C GLN A 153 -19.51 -31.86 -24.23
N ALA A 154 -19.55 -32.64 -23.14
CA ALA A 154 -19.95 -34.04 -23.18
C ALA A 154 -21.39 -34.20 -23.70
N ALA A 155 -22.31 -33.34 -23.27
CA ALA A 155 -23.70 -33.33 -23.75
C ALA A 155 -23.80 -32.99 -25.26
N VAL A 156 -23.01 -32.04 -25.76
CA VAL A 156 -22.97 -31.72 -27.21
C VAL A 156 -22.37 -32.87 -28.02
N ARG A 157 -21.33 -33.53 -27.51
CA ARG A 157 -20.67 -34.65 -28.19
C ARG A 157 -21.54 -35.92 -28.24
N ASN A 158 -22.38 -36.13 -27.23
CA ASN A 158 -23.28 -37.28 -27.13
C ASN A 158 -24.72 -36.98 -27.60
N GLY A 159 -25.00 -35.74 -28.01
CA GLY A 159 -26.29 -35.34 -28.57
C GLY A 159 -26.47 -35.85 -30.01
N PRO A 160 -27.71 -35.83 -30.55
CA PRO A 160 -27.95 -36.18 -31.95
C PRO A 160 -27.06 -35.32 -32.84
N ALA A 161 -26.43 -35.93 -33.85
CA ALA A 161 -25.41 -35.36 -34.73
C ALA A 161 -25.87 -34.06 -35.43
N PHE A 162 -25.88 -32.94 -34.71
CA PHE A 162 -26.34 -31.65 -35.24
C PHE A 162 -25.27 -30.96 -36.09
N ASN A 163 -24.06 -31.51 -36.16
CA ASN A 163 -22.93 -30.94 -36.89
C ASN A 163 -22.11 -32.00 -37.64
N GLU A 164 -22.76 -32.86 -38.43
CA GLU A 164 -22.06 -33.51 -39.54
C GLU A 164 -22.04 -32.52 -40.73
N PRO A 165 -20.88 -31.92 -41.07
CA PRO A 165 -20.78 -31.04 -42.25
C PRO A 165 -21.09 -31.78 -43.56
N ALA A 166 -21.05 -33.11 -43.55
CA ALA A 166 -21.40 -33.97 -44.69
C ALA A 166 -22.87 -33.82 -45.13
N ASN A 167 -23.79 -33.49 -44.23
CA ASN A 167 -25.21 -33.29 -44.57
C ASN A 167 -25.56 -31.87 -45.02
N ARG A 168 -24.57 -30.95 -45.06
CA ARG A 168 -24.74 -29.60 -45.64
C ARG A 168 -24.54 -29.59 -47.17
N ALA A 169 -24.12 -30.71 -47.75
CA ALA A 169 -23.86 -30.88 -49.18
C ALA A 169 -25.11 -31.33 -49.95
N LYS A 170 -26.14 -30.49 -49.95
CA LYS A 170 -26.92 -30.29 -51.18
C LYS A 170 -26.91 -28.80 -51.46
N PRO A 171 -25.86 -28.28 -52.12
CA PRO A 171 -26.00 -26.98 -52.74
C PRO A 171 -27.11 -27.16 -53.77
N THR A 172 -28.30 -26.60 -53.52
CA THR A 172 -29.23 -26.27 -54.59
C THR A 172 -28.50 -25.23 -55.45
N GLY A 173 -27.70 -25.77 -56.37
CA GLY A 173 -26.74 -25.05 -57.18
C GLY A 173 -27.42 -24.00 -58.03
N GLY A 174 -26.65 -22.97 -58.35
CA GLY A 174 -27.07 -21.83 -59.14
C GLY A 174 -27.85 -22.24 -60.40
N MET A 175 -28.87 -21.44 -60.69
CA MET A 175 -29.57 -21.47 -61.96
C MET A 175 -28.55 -21.44 -63.11
N ASP A 176 -28.66 -22.44 -63.98
CA ASP A 176 -27.99 -22.49 -65.27
C ASP A 176 -28.32 -21.21 -66.07
N PRO A 177 -27.33 -20.33 -66.33
CA PRO A 177 -27.55 -19.06 -67.02
C PRO A 177 -27.90 -19.22 -68.51
N THR A 178 -27.90 -20.46 -69.03
CA THR A 178 -28.25 -20.73 -70.44
C THR A 178 -29.73 -21.07 -70.64
N ARG A 179 -30.50 -21.24 -69.56
CA ARG A 179 -31.96 -21.32 -69.66
C ARG A 179 -32.51 -19.90 -69.75
N PRO A 180 -33.25 -19.53 -70.80
CA PRO A 180 -33.97 -18.27 -70.82
C PRO A 180 -35.08 -18.37 -69.76
N SER A 181 -34.77 -17.92 -68.54
CA SER A 181 -35.78 -17.47 -67.60
C SER A 181 -36.48 -16.32 -68.30
N ARG A 182 -37.67 -16.57 -68.84
CA ARG A 182 -38.52 -15.47 -69.31
C ARG A 182 -38.74 -14.59 -68.08
N PRO A 183 -38.28 -13.33 -68.06
CA PRO A 183 -38.68 -12.45 -66.99
C PRO A 183 -40.19 -12.29 -67.15
N SER A 184 -40.94 -12.75 -66.16
CA SER A 184 -42.37 -12.48 -66.06
C SER A 184 -42.50 -10.96 -65.96
N ASP A 185 -42.74 -10.32 -67.10
CA ASP A 185 -42.96 -8.89 -67.16
C ASP A 185 -44.29 -8.64 -66.48
N TRP A 186 -44.27 -7.98 -65.34
CA TRP A 186 -45.46 -7.72 -64.50
C TRP A 186 -46.58 -7.01 -65.29
N MET A 187 -46.22 -6.34 -66.39
CA MET A 187 -47.18 -5.78 -67.35
C MET A 187 -47.98 -6.84 -68.12
N ARG A 188 -47.40 -7.99 -68.46
CA ARG A 188 -48.16 -9.08 -69.12
C ARG A 188 -49.05 -9.83 -68.13
N ASP A 189 -48.55 -10.05 -66.92
CA ASP A 189 -49.30 -10.76 -65.86
C ASP A 189 -50.53 -9.96 -65.38
N ALA A 190 -50.48 -8.62 -65.46
CA ALA A 190 -51.61 -7.75 -65.15
C ALA A 190 -52.67 -7.71 -66.27
N ILE A 191 -52.31 -8.03 -67.51
CA ILE A 191 -53.26 -8.07 -68.65
C ILE A 191 -53.94 -9.44 -68.70
N ASP A 192 -53.23 -10.52 -68.40
CA ASP A 192 -53.76 -11.88 -68.48
C ASP A 192 -54.64 -12.28 -67.28
N ASN A 193 -54.55 -11.58 -66.14
CA ASN A 193 -55.32 -11.89 -64.92
C ASN A 193 -56.65 -11.11 -64.78
N ASN A 194 -57.17 -10.51 -65.85
CA ASN A 194 -58.42 -9.73 -65.80
C ASN A 194 -59.51 -10.20 -66.79
N ASP A 195 -59.70 -11.51 -66.92
CA ASP A 195 -60.92 -12.15 -67.47
C ASP A 195 -61.53 -13.14 -66.46
#